data_AF-A0AAU9XCB8-F1
#
_entry.id   AF-A0AAU9XCB8-F1
#
_cell.length_a   1.000
_cell.length_b   1.000
_cell.length_c   1.000
_cell.angle_alpha   90.00
_cell.angle_beta   90.00
_cell.angle_gamma   90.00
#
_symmetry.space_group_name_H-M   'P 1'
#
loop_
_entity.id
_entity.type
_entity.pdbx_description
1 polymer ?
#
loop_
_entity_poly.entity_id
_entity_poly.type
_entity_poly.pdbx_seq_one_letter_code
_entity_poly.pdbx_strand_id
1 'polypeptide(L)'
;MGFCRGLENNAAEGADGFKDFLQIIDELERLGAENDWCKEVGERLRKSKLYLKTTYRNHCKEDDSKCADHCRVFALSDAGDTDFQKICSHSHKVKCEDCEKLKNVLEEVKGAISEYTMQLGMFQAEDDLYEAKNAAAKIFEWRGHILRAENQDWYKRQIVDTLKRDETFIIVDWTMKFIAMKFWEKQVE
;
A
#
# COMPACT_ATOMS: atom_id res chain seq x y z
N MET A 1 -15.20 4.89 -14.95
CA MET A 1 -15.16 6.30 -14.49
C MET A 1 -14.47 6.31 -13.12
N GLY A 2 -13.14 6.44 -13.12
CA GLY A 2 -12.32 6.32 -11.92
C GLY A 2 -12.53 7.51 -10.99
N PHE A 3 -13.06 7.26 -9.80
CA PHE A 3 -13.08 8.25 -8.73
C PHE A 3 -11.63 8.64 -8.42
N CYS A 4 -11.26 9.89 -8.68
CA CYS A 4 -10.13 10.52 -8.00
C CYS A 4 -10.49 10.66 -6.51
N ARG A 5 -10.38 9.55 -5.76
CA ARG A 5 -10.21 9.60 -4.30
C ARG A 5 -8.82 10.22 -4.06
N GLY A 6 -8.76 11.16 -3.12
CA GLY A 6 -7.66 12.11 -2.96
C GLY A 6 -6.29 11.43 -3.00
N LEU A 7 -5.51 11.72 -4.04
CA LEU A 7 -4.19 11.12 -4.27
C LEU A 7 -3.10 11.60 -3.31
N GLU A 8 -3.43 12.48 -2.36
CA GLU A 8 -2.45 13.11 -1.46
C GLU A 8 -2.45 12.55 -0.03
N ASN A 9 -3.08 11.39 0.22
CA ASN A 9 -2.94 10.77 1.53
C ASN A 9 -2.69 9.25 1.57
N ASN A 10 -2.33 8.60 0.45
CA ASN A 10 -2.08 7.14 0.46
C ASN A 10 -1.08 6.72 1.54
N ALA A 11 -0.03 7.51 1.78
CA ALA A 11 0.94 7.23 2.83
C ALA A 11 0.38 7.35 4.25
N ALA A 12 -0.43 8.37 4.56
CA ALA A 12 -1.03 8.46 5.88
C ALA A 12 -2.23 7.52 6.03
N GLU A 13 -3.04 7.31 5.00
CA GLU A 13 -4.11 6.29 4.99
C GLU A 13 -3.53 4.88 5.20
N GLY A 14 -2.42 4.54 4.53
CA GLY A 14 -1.71 3.30 4.79
C GLY A 14 -1.12 3.26 6.20
N ALA A 15 -0.56 4.38 6.69
CA ALA A 15 -0.05 4.46 8.05
C ALA A 15 -1.14 4.35 9.13
N ASP A 16 -2.35 4.82 8.83
CA ASP A 16 -3.56 4.68 9.64
C ASP A 16 -4.08 3.26 9.57
N GLY A 17 -4.05 2.60 8.40
CA GLY A 17 -4.33 1.17 8.31
C GLY A 17 -3.46 0.32 9.27
N PHE A 18 -2.17 0.64 9.41
CA PHE A 18 -1.34 -0.02 10.43
C PHE A 18 -1.75 0.32 11.87
N LYS A 19 -2.30 1.51 12.14
CA LYS A 19 -2.83 1.84 13.46
C LYS A 19 -4.12 1.07 13.74
N ASP A 20 -4.99 0.95 12.74
CA ASP A 20 -6.24 0.18 12.83
C ASP A 20 -5.93 -1.28 13.22
N PHE A 21 -4.95 -1.91 12.56
CA PHE A 21 -4.49 -3.26 12.93
C PHE A 21 -3.93 -3.35 14.36
N LEU A 22 -3.19 -2.33 14.82
CA LEU A 22 -2.67 -2.31 16.20
C LEU A 22 -3.81 -2.15 17.22
N GLN A 23 -4.82 -1.34 16.94
CA GLN A 23 -6.00 -1.20 17.79
C GLN A 23 -6.80 -2.49 17.91
N ILE A 24 -6.94 -3.24 16.80
CA ILE A 24 -7.57 -4.56 16.81
C ILE A 24 -6.78 -5.53 17.72
N ILE A 25 -5.44 -5.51 17.65
CA ILE A 25 -4.61 -6.35 18.53
C ILE A 25 -4.79 -5.97 20.00
N ASP A 26 -4.83 -4.67 20.32
CA ASP A 26 -5.06 -4.18 21.68
C ASP A 26 -6.44 -4.65 22.21
N GLU A 27 -7.47 -4.71 21.35
CA GLU A 27 -8.78 -5.23 21.73
C GLU A 27 -8.78 -6.75 21.93
N LEU A 28 -8.13 -7.50 21.02
CA LEU A 28 -7.95 -8.95 21.19
C LEU A 28 -7.20 -9.28 22.49
N GLU A 29 -6.18 -8.49 22.87
CA GLU A 29 -5.45 -8.64 24.13
C GLU A 29 -6.39 -8.50 25.34
N ARG A 30 -7.30 -7.52 25.32
CA ARG A 30 -8.32 -7.32 26.38
C ARG A 30 -9.30 -8.48 26.48
N LEU A 31 -9.57 -9.15 25.36
CA LEU A 31 -10.44 -10.31 25.27
C LEU A 31 -9.74 -11.63 25.61
N GLY A 32 -8.48 -11.57 26.02
CA GLY A 32 -7.71 -12.70 26.53
C GLY A 32 -6.75 -13.33 25.52
N ALA A 33 -6.43 -12.66 24.42
CA ALA A 33 -5.36 -13.09 23.53
C ALA A 33 -4.01 -13.12 24.26
N GLU A 34 -3.16 -14.07 23.85
CA GLU A 34 -1.87 -14.29 24.50
C GLU A 34 -0.99 -13.04 24.37
N ASN A 35 -0.51 -12.55 25.51
CA ASN A 35 0.25 -11.29 25.59
C ASN A 35 1.52 -11.31 24.72
N ASP A 36 2.21 -12.45 24.70
CA ASP A 36 3.43 -12.62 23.91
C ASP A 36 3.14 -12.61 22.41
N TRP A 37 2.02 -13.21 21.98
CA TRP A 37 1.55 -13.14 20.60
C TRP A 37 1.18 -11.69 20.21
N CYS A 38 0.41 -10.97 21.03
CA CYS A 38 0.04 -9.58 20.76
C CYS A 38 1.28 -8.68 20.58
N LYS A 39 2.29 -8.85 21.44
CA LYS A 39 3.57 -8.14 21.34
C LYS A 39 4.32 -8.49 20.05
N GLU A 40 4.45 -9.78 19.74
CA GLU A 40 5.19 -10.25 18.56
C GLU A 40 4.55 -9.75 17.26
N VAL A 41 3.23 -9.90 17.12
CA VAL A 41 2.47 -9.48 15.93
C VAL A 41 2.50 -7.95 15.80
N GLY A 42 2.36 -7.22 16.91
CA GLY A 42 2.51 -5.76 16.93
C GLY A 42 3.87 -5.30 16.43
N GLU A 43 4.96 -5.96 16.85
CA GLU A 43 6.31 -5.67 16.35
C GLU A 43 6.48 -6.01 14.87
N ARG A 44 5.91 -7.12 14.40
CA ARG A 44 5.92 -7.48 12.97
C ARG A 44 5.17 -6.48 12.10
N LEU A 45 4.05 -5.92 12.58
CA LEU A 45 3.35 -4.83 11.91
C LEU A 45 4.20 -3.55 11.85
N ARG A 46 4.85 -3.16 12.95
CA ARG A 46 5.74 -1.99 12.97
C ARG A 46 6.93 -2.15 12.02
N LYS A 47 7.54 -3.33 11.98
CA LYS A 47 8.61 -3.67 11.02
C LYS A 47 8.11 -3.61 9.58
N SER A 48 6.93 -4.13 9.30
CA SER A 48 6.32 -4.10 7.95
C SER A 48 6.00 -2.66 7.51
N LYS A 49 5.54 -1.81 8.43
CA LYS A 49 5.37 -0.37 8.19
C LYS A 49 6.70 0.32 7.91
N LEU A 50 7.75 0.00 8.67
CA LEU A 50 9.09 0.55 8.46
C LEU A 50 9.66 0.13 7.10
N TYR A 51 9.44 -1.13 6.69
CA TYR A 51 9.81 -1.65 5.38
C TYR A 51 9.24 -0.81 4.24
N LEU A 52 7.93 -0.51 4.28
CA LEU A 52 7.29 0.35 3.29
C LEU A 52 7.87 1.77 3.29
N LYS A 53 8.19 2.33 4.46
CA LYS A 53 8.78 3.68 4.55
C LYS A 53 10.20 3.80 4.02
N THR A 54 10.98 2.72 4.05
CA THR A 54 12.45 2.81 3.91
C THR A 54 12.97 2.05 2.70
N THR A 55 12.80 0.73 2.67
CA THR A 55 13.53 -0.14 1.76
C THR A 55 12.69 -0.71 0.62
N TYR A 56 11.35 -0.73 0.74
CA TYR A 56 10.47 -1.24 -0.32
C TYR A 56 10.74 -0.57 -1.69
N ARG A 57 10.98 0.75 -1.69
CA ARG A 57 11.32 1.51 -2.91
C ARG A 57 12.56 0.97 -3.64
N ASN A 58 13.57 0.51 -2.89
CA ASN A 58 14.82 0.00 -3.46
C ASN A 58 14.64 -1.34 -4.16
N HIS A 59 13.59 -2.08 -3.75
CA HIS A 59 13.22 -3.35 -4.35
C HIS A 59 12.45 -3.17 -5.66
N CYS A 60 11.87 -1.99 -5.92
CA CYS A 60 11.13 -1.72 -7.15
C CYS A 60 12.08 -1.66 -8.35
N LYS A 61 12.08 -2.69 -9.19
CA LYS A 61 12.93 -2.80 -10.40
C LYS A 61 12.11 -2.67 -11.67
N GLU A 62 12.78 -2.50 -12.81
CA GLU A 62 12.11 -2.36 -14.10
C GLU A 62 11.46 -3.66 -14.56
N ASP A 63 12.24 -4.51 -15.25
CA ASP A 63 11.78 -5.70 -15.95
C ASP A 63 12.74 -6.90 -15.75
N ASP A 64 13.60 -6.87 -14.73
CA ASP A 64 14.51 -7.96 -14.37
C ASP A 64 14.15 -8.62 -13.02
N SER A 65 13.23 -8.01 -12.26
CA SER A 65 12.79 -8.57 -11.00
C SER A 65 11.97 -9.84 -11.20
N LYS A 66 12.52 -10.95 -10.74
CA LYS A 66 11.81 -12.24 -10.65
C LYS A 66 10.70 -12.27 -9.58
N CYS A 67 10.50 -11.17 -8.85
CA CYS A 67 9.43 -11.01 -7.88
C CYS A 67 8.30 -10.15 -8.45
N ALA A 68 7.09 -10.70 -8.47
CA ALA A 68 5.88 -10.04 -8.96
C ALA A 68 5.64 -8.69 -8.26
N ASP A 69 5.91 -8.68 -6.95
CA ASP A 69 5.70 -7.54 -6.07
C ASP A 69 6.64 -6.35 -6.32
N HIS A 70 7.71 -6.57 -7.09
CA HIS A 70 8.83 -5.64 -7.27
C HIS A 70 9.05 -5.23 -8.72
N CYS A 71 8.61 -6.06 -9.66
CA CYS A 71 8.68 -5.75 -11.09
C CYS A 71 7.67 -4.66 -11.43
N ARG A 72 8.14 -3.44 -11.72
CA ARG A 72 7.27 -2.29 -12.04
C ARG A 72 6.42 -2.54 -13.27
N VAL A 73 6.97 -3.24 -14.27
CA VAL A 73 6.21 -3.59 -15.48
C VAL A 73 5.05 -4.53 -15.14
N PHE A 74 5.28 -5.56 -14.33
CA PHE A 74 4.25 -6.51 -13.97
C PHE A 74 3.25 -5.96 -12.95
N ALA A 75 3.72 -5.42 -11.82
CA ALA A 75 2.85 -4.98 -10.73
C ALA A 75 2.04 -3.72 -11.04
N LEU A 76 2.40 -2.95 -12.08
CA LEU A 76 1.59 -1.83 -12.58
C LEU A 76 0.77 -2.19 -13.83
N SER A 77 0.91 -3.40 -14.38
CA SER A 77 0.12 -3.83 -15.52
C SER A 77 -1.33 -4.06 -15.10
N ASP A 78 -2.28 -3.58 -15.91
CA ASP A 78 -3.67 -3.99 -15.80
C ASP A 78 -3.89 -5.30 -16.58
N ALA A 79 -4.49 -6.30 -15.95
CA ALA A 79 -4.80 -7.57 -16.61
C ALA A 79 -6.16 -7.54 -17.36
N GLY A 80 -7.04 -6.60 -17.01
CA GLY A 80 -8.38 -6.46 -17.56
C GLY A 80 -8.50 -5.41 -18.67
N ASP A 81 -7.47 -4.58 -18.87
CA ASP A 81 -7.43 -3.55 -19.91
C ASP A 81 -6.20 -3.72 -20.78
N THR A 82 -6.41 -4.08 -22.06
CA THR A 82 -5.33 -4.30 -23.03
C THR A 82 -4.52 -3.05 -23.32
N ASP A 83 -5.10 -1.87 -23.14
CA ASP A 83 -4.41 -0.60 -23.40
C ASP A 83 -3.45 -0.25 -22.25
N PHE A 84 -3.70 -0.78 -21.05
CA PHE A 84 -2.83 -0.61 -19.88
C PHE A 84 -2.08 -1.89 -19.49
N GLN A 85 -2.19 -2.95 -20.28
CA GLN A 85 -1.49 -4.20 -20.07
C GLN A 85 -0.04 -4.10 -20.54
N LYS A 86 0.89 -4.56 -19.69
CA LYS A 86 2.29 -4.78 -20.06
C LYS A 86 2.70 -6.22 -19.76
N ILE A 87 3.31 -6.87 -20.74
CA ILE A 87 3.78 -8.25 -20.64
C ILE A 87 5.28 -8.27 -20.39
N CYS A 88 5.70 -8.96 -19.34
CA CYS A 88 7.11 -9.22 -19.07
C CYS A 88 7.61 -10.42 -19.88
N SER A 89 8.87 -10.37 -20.31
CA SER A 89 9.57 -11.49 -20.97
C SER A 89 10.13 -12.53 -19.99
N HIS A 90 9.96 -12.33 -18.68
CA HIS A 90 10.51 -13.16 -17.60
C HIS A 90 9.42 -13.68 -16.65
N SER A 91 9.79 -14.63 -15.80
CA SER A 91 8.87 -15.26 -14.83
C SER A 91 8.93 -14.62 -13.43
N HIS A 92 7.78 -14.50 -12.77
CA HIS A 92 7.65 -13.93 -11.42
C HIS A 92 7.46 -14.98 -10.32
N LYS A 93 8.37 -15.95 -10.22
CA LYS A 93 8.24 -17.07 -9.26
C LYS A 93 8.90 -16.81 -7.90
N VAL A 94 9.69 -15.75 -7.78
CA VAL A 94 10.41 -15.44 -6.54
C VAL A 94 9.50 -14.63 -5.62
N LYS A 95 9.42 -15.04 -4.37
CA LYS A 95 8.73 -14.31 -3.31
C LYS A 95 9.73 -13.45 -2.54
N CYS A 96 9.39 -12.20 -2.29
CA CYS A 96 10.17 -11.34 -1.41
C CYS A 96 9.80 -11.63 0.05
N GLU A 97 10.79 -11.90 0.88
CA GLU A 97 10.61 -12.20 2.29
C GLU A 97 9.83 -11.09 3.03
N ASP A 98 10.19 -9.82 2.84
CA ASP A 98 9.53 -8.70 3.53
C ASP A 98 8.11 -8.44 3.01
N CYS A 99 7.86 -8.65 1.71
CA CYS A 99 6.51 -8.57 1.16
C CYS A 99 5.62 -9.69 1.70
N GLU A 100 6.15 -10.91 1.84
CA GLU A 100 5.41 -12.03 2.44
C GLU A 100 5.22 -11.82 3.95
N LYS A 101 6.21 -11.31 4.69
CA LYS A 101 6.05 -10.93 6.12
C LYS A 101 4.89 -9.95 6.32
N LEU A 102 4.80 -8.92 5.46
CA LEU A 102 3.67 -7.99 5.46
C LEU A 102 2.34 -8.71 5.22
N LYS A 103 2.23 -9.51 4.15
CA LYS A 103 0.97 -10.22 3.85
C LYS A 103 0.58 -11.14 4.99
N ASN A 104 1.53 -11.93 5.49
CA ASN A 104 1.30 -12.92 6.53
C ASN A 104 0.82 -12.28 7.83
N VAL A 105 1.43 -11.18 8.28
CA VAL A 105 0.99 -10.53 9.52
C VAL A 105 -0.41 -9.93 9.41
N LEU A 106 -0.81 -9.42 8.24
CA LEU A 106 -2.17 -8.92 8.02
C LEU A 106 -3.20 -10.06 7.99
N GLU A 107 -2.89 -11.20 7.35
CA GLU A 107 -3.76 -12.39 7.38
C GLU A 107 -3.84 -13.00 8.77
N GLU A 108 -2.75 -13.03 9.52
CA GLU A 108 -2.69 -13.58 10.87
C GLU A 108 -3.62 -12.83 11.84
N VAL A 109 -3.60 -11.48 11.82
CA VAL A 109 -4.54 -10.70 12.64
C VAL A 109 -5.99 -10.93 12.21
N LYS A 110 -6.28 -10.99 10.91
CA LYS A 110 -7.63 -11.31 10.42
C LYS A 110 -8.09 -12.71 10.83
N GLY A 111 -7.18 -13.67 10.86
CA GLY A 111 -7.41 -15.01 11.40
C GLY A 111 -7.75 -14.96 12.89
N ALA A 112 -6.97 -14.23 13.68
CA ALA A 112 -7.23 -14.06 15.11
C ALA A 112 -8.60 -13.45 15.41
N ILE A 113 -9.05 -12.44 14.65
CA ILE A 113 -10.43 -11.91 14.79
C ILE A 113 -11.47 -13.03 14.65
N SER A 114 -11.26 -13.93 13.68
CA SER A 114 -12.17 -15.05 13.44
C SER A 114 -12.14 -16.07 14.59
N GLU A 115 -10.97 -16.33 15.18
CA GLU A 115 -10.81 -17.22 16.34
C GLU A 115 -11.49 -16.68 17.61
N TYR A 116 -11.50 -15.35 17.78
CA TYR A 116 -12.10 -14.67 18.93
C TYR A 116 -13.57 -14.27 18.71
N THR A 117 -14.22 -14.79 17.66
CA THR A 117 -15.63 -14.45 17.33
C THR A 117 -16.59 -14.66 18.50
N MET A 118 -16.37 -15.67 19.35
CA MET A 118 -17.24 -15.92 20.51
C MET A 118 -17.10 -14.86 21.60
N GLN A 119 -15.88 -14.37 21.82
CA GLN A 119 -15.54 -13.36 22.81
C GLN A 119 -15.98 -11.95 22.35
N LEU A 120 -15.77 -11.66 21.07
CA LEU A 120 -16.20 -10.41 20.42
C LEU A 120 -17.72 -10.33 20.27
N GLY A 121 -18.37 -11.49 20.04
CA GLY A 121 -19.71 -11.54 19.51
C GLY A 121 -19.71 -11.38 17.98
N MET A 122 -20.66 -12.05 17.32
CA MET A 122 -20.68 -12.17 15.85
C MET A 122 -20.66 -10.81 15.14
N PHE A 123 -21.44 -9.85 15.61
CA PHE A 123 -21.54 -8.53 14.98
C PHE A 123 -20.22 -7.75 15.06
N GLN A 124 -19.59 -7.70 16.24
CA GLN A 124 -18.31 -7.01 16.41
C GLN A 124 -17.20 -7.69 15.61
N ALA A 125 -17.16 -9.03 15.59
CA ALA A 125 -16.17 -9.77 14.81
C ALA A 125 -16.30 -9.51 13.30
N GLU A 126 -17.54 -9.38 12.79
CA GLU A 126 -17.79 -9.01 11.39
C GLU A 126 -17.33 -7.59 11.09
N ASP A 127 -17.61 -6.62 11.98
CA ASP A 127 -17.18 -5.24 11.85
C ASP A 127 -15.64 -5.11 11.90
N ASP A 128 -14.98 -5.75 12.87
CA ASP A 128 -13.52 -5.74 12.99
C ASP A 128 -12.85 -6.38 11.77
N LEU A 129 -13.42 -7.47 11.24
CA LEU A 129 -12.92 -8.10 10.03
C LEU A 129 -13.11 -7.22 8.80
N TYR A 130 -14.21 -6.47 8.72
CA TYR A 130 -14.44 -5.47 7.67
C TYR A 130 -13.41 -4.34 7.74
N GLU A 131 -13.18 -3.79 8.94
CA GLU A 131 -12.18 -2.74 9.15
C GLU A 131 -10.75 -3.24 8.86
N ALA A 132 -10.40 -4.45 9.28
CA ALA A 132 -9.11 -5.07 8.96
C ALA A 132 -8.90 -5.23 7.45
N LYS A 133 -9.94 -5.62 6.70
CA LYS A 133 -9.88 -5.71 5.23
C LYS A 133 -9.68 -4.35 4.58
N ASN A 134 -10.39 -3.33 5.05
CA ASN A 134 -10.24 -1.95 4.57
C ASN A 134 -8.85 -1.39 4.88
N ALA A 135 -8.35 -1.61 6.10
CA ALA A 135 -7.02 -1.22 6.53
C ALA A 135 -5.94 -1.90 5.67
N ALA A 136 -6.08 -3.21 5.39
CA ALA A 136 -5.16 -3.93 4.52
C ALA A 136 -5.15 -3.36 3.11
N ALA A 137 -6.33 -3.03 2.56
CA ALA A 137 -6.43 -2.40 1.24
C ALA A 137 -5.70 -1.04 1.21
N LYS A 138 -5.87 -0.18 2.22
CA LYS A 138 -5.13 1.09 2.35
C LYS A 138 -3.61 0.88 2.40
N ILE A 139 -3.14 -0.14 3.12
CA ILE A 139 -1.71 -0.49 3.20
C ILE A 139 -1.19 -0.93 1.82
N PHE A 140 -1.93 -1.76 1.09
CA PHE A 140 -1.54 -2.18 -0.25
C PHE A 140 -1.61 -1.04 -1.28
N GLU A 141 -2.56 -0.11 -1.13
CA GLU A 141 -2.61 1.11 -1.95
C GLU A 141 -1.41 2.03 -1.68
N TRP A 142 -0.98 2.17 -0.42
CA TRP A 142 0.26 2.88 -0.10
C TRP A 142 1.48 2.22 -0.76
N ARG A 143 1.57 0.89 -0.68
CA ARG A 143 2.61 0.11 -1.35
C ARG A 143 2.58 0.31 -2.87
N GLY A 144 1.40 0.27 -3.48
CA GLY A 144 1.20 0.53 -4.90
C GLY A 144 1.58 1.97 -5.29
N HIS A 145 1.28 2.94 -4.43
CA HIS A 145 1.69 4.33 -4.60
C HIS A 145 3.22 4.49 -4.62
N ILE A 146 3.96 3.82 -3.74
CA ILE A 146 5.43 3.82 -3.76
C ILE A 146 5.95 3.26 -5.09
N LEU A 147 5.38 2.15 -5.56
CA LEU A 147 5.76 1.53 -6.84
C LEU A 147 5.52 2.48 -8.03
N ARG A 148 4.36 3.17 -8.05
CA ARG A 148 4.03 4.19 -9.06
C ARG A 148 5.01 5.37 -9.01
N ALA A 149 5.38 5.84 -7.83
CA ALA A 149 6.34 6.92 -7.64
C ALA A 149 7.73 6.54 -8.18
N GLU A 150 8.24 5.35 -7.83
CA GLU A 150 9.52 4.85 -8.34
C GLU A 150 9.51 4.62 -9.86
N ASN A 151 8.38 4.19 -10.42
CA ASN A 151 8.22 4.11 -11.86
C ASN A 151 8.30 5.49 -12.51
N GLN A 152 7.55 6.47 -11.99
CA GLN A 152 7.54 7.83 -12.51
C GLN A 152 8.94 8.47 -12.44
N ASP A 153 9.64 8.35 -11.30
CA ASP A 153 10.96 8.93 -11.11
C ASP A 153 12.02 8.34 -12.04
N TRP A 154 11.90 7.05 -12.37
CA TRP A 154 12.78 6.43 -13.36
C TRP A 154 12.56 6.98 -14.76
N TYR A 155 11.31 7.09 -15.22
CA TYR A 155 11.03 7.71 -16.53
C TYR A 155 11.48 9.17 -16.58
N LYS A 156 11.31 9.93 -15.49
CA LYS A 156 11.84 11.30 -15.40
C LYS A 156 13.35 11.33 -15.60
N ARG A 157 14.11 10.43 -14.96
CA ARG A 157 15.56 10.33 -15.14
C ARG A 157 15.93 9.99 -16.58
N GLN A 158 15.27 8.99 -17.17
CA GLN A 158 15.52 8.60 -18.57
C GLN A 158 15.29 9.76 -19.56
N ILE A 159 14.22 10.53 -19.37
CA ILE A 159 13.93 11.70 -20.22
C ILE A 159 15.01 12.76 -20.05
N VAL A 160 15.41 13.06 -18.81
CA VAL A 160 16.46 14.06 -18.53
C VAL A 160 17.80 13.63 -19.11
N ASP A 161 18.16 12.35 -19.03
CA ASP A 161 19.43 11.81 -19.54
C ASP A 161 19.48 11.81 -21.09
N THR A 162 18.32 11.77 -21.75
CA THR A 162 18.19 11.73 -23.21
C THR A 162 17.82 13.08 -23.84
N LEU A 163 17.64 14.12 -23.02
CA LEU A 163 17.16 15.43 -23.45
C LEU A 163 18.19 16.15 -24.35
N LYS A 164 17.76 16.56 -25.54
CA LYS A 164 18.61 17.34 -26.45
C LYS A 164 18.64 18.82 -26.09
N ARG A 165 19.61 19.56 -26.65
CA ARG A 165 19.82 20.99 -26.36
C ARG A 165 18.64 21.89 -26.75
N ASP A 166 17.84 21.47 -27.71
CA ASP A 166 16.68 22.17 -28.25
C ASP A 166 15.35 21.62 -27.73
N GLU A 167 15.39 20.68 -26.79
CA GLU A 167 14.21 20.07 -26.18
C GLU A 167 13.99 20.62 -24.77
N THR A 168 12.74 20.62 -24.31
CA THR A 168 12.36 20.99 -22.93
C THR A 168 11.44 19.94 -22.37
N PHE A 169 11.77 19.41 -21.19
CA PHE A 169 10.92 18.48 -20.48
C PHE A 169 9.96 19.24 -19.55
N ILE A 170 8.66 19.06 -19.79
CA ILE A 170 7.60 19.69 -19.00
C ILE A 170 6.93 18.62 -18.15
N ILE A 171 7.00 18.78 -16.83
CA ILE A 171 6.19 17.99 -15.89
C ILE A 171 4.99 18.85 -15.52
N VAL A 172 3.78 18.34 -15.80
CA VAL A 172 2.54 18.98 -15.39
C VAL A 172 1.90 18.14 -14.30
N ASP A 173 1.82 18.72 -13.10
CA ASP A 173 0.99 18.19 -12.02
C ASP A 173 -0.45 18.69 -12.23
N TRP A 174 -1.31 17.80 -12.72
CA TRP A 174 -2.74 18.08 -12.92
C TRP A 174 -3.55 17.90 -11.63
N THR A 175 -2.97 17.30 -10.59
CA THR A 175 -3.68 16.90 -9.37
C THR A 175 -3.87 18.08 -8.41
N MET A 176 -2.87 18.95 -8.29
CA MET A 176 -2.90 20.13 -7.40
C MET A 176 -3.95 21.19 -7.78
N LYS A 177 -4.46 21.20 -9.02
CA LYS A 177 -5.49 22.17 -9.46
C LYS A 177 -6.93 21.75 -9.17
N PHE A 178 -7.19 20.45 -9.00
CA PHE A 178 -8.56 19.96 -8.81
C PHE A 178 -8.98 19.92 -7.33
N ILE A 179 -8.03 19.82 -6.40
CA ILE A 179 -8.29 19.73 -4.95
C ILE A 179 -8.83 21.04 -4.37
N ALA A 180 -8.26 22.19 -4.79
CA ALA A 180 -8.75 23.51 -4.39
C ALA A 180 -10.18 23.80 -4.86
N MET A 181 -10.66 23.14 -5.91
CA MET A 181 -12.06 23.26 -6.35
C MET A 181 -13.04 22.44 -5.49
N LYS A 182 -12.56 21.42 -4.79
CA LYS A 182 -13.39 20.51 -3.99
C LYS A 182 -13.49 20.92 -2.52
N PHE A 183 -12.45 21.55 -1.99
CA PHE A 183 -12.45 22.16 -0.66
C PHE A 183 -12.31 23.67 -0.81
N TRP A 184 -13.45 24.35 -0.94
CA TRP A 184 -13.50 25.79 -0.69
C TRP A 184 -13.13 26.01 0.78
N GLU A 185 -11.96 26.58 1.07
CA GLU A 185 -11.72 27.21 2.35
C GLU A 185 -12.84 28.25 2.55
N LYS A 186 -13.70 28.04 3.54
CA LYS A 186 -14.49 29.15 4.08
C LYS A 186 -13.47 30.10 4.70
N GLN A 187 -13.25 31.24 4.08
CA GLN A 187 -12.71 32.37 4.82
C GLN A 187 -13.71 32.68 5.93
N VAL A 188 -13.29 32.44 7.16
CA VAL A 188 -14.01 32.87 8.35
C VAL A 188 -13.60 34.33 8.56
N GLU A 189 -14.56 35.24 8.51
CA GLU A 189 -14.38 36.63 8.97
C GLU A 189 -14.12 36.68 10.48
#